data_AF-D5RNU7-F1
#
_entry.id   AF-D5RNU7-F1
#
_cell.length_a   1.000
_cell.length_b   1.000
_cell.length_c   1.000
_cell.angle_alpha   90.00
_cell.angle_beta   90.00
_cell.angle_gamma   90.00
#
_symmetry.space_group_name_H-M   'P 1'
#
loop_
_entity.id
_entity.type
_entity.pdbx_description
1 polymer ?
#
loop_
_entity_poly.entity_id
_entity_poly.type
_entity_poly.pdbx_seq_one_letter_code
_entity_poly.pdbx_strand_id
1 'polypeptide(L)'
;LARLRAPLLARAARMGLPLRAPICTAQTRKDVPLVQDLFTTIGQFVGNAPLLADFQKRAEEERQRMGKVNILLAGKTGVGKSTLVNAVFGHNVAQTGMGRPVTQDIAWYEPPALPVRLCDTKGLEMEAFQATLAALEAEIERANATGQFDQRIHILWLCISEPGTRVEEGERQVAKLCARHGIPTVAILTKAIGPRAFQDTVRAEIPEARQIVRVLAEPWEERPPFGLDELIRVTEALLPEARQAAFIAAQQVDVERKRRRALKL
;
A
#
# COMPACT_ATOMS: atom_id res chain seq x y z
N LEU A 1 -16.80 11.98 -27.49
CA LEU A 1 -16.71 10.63 -26.88
C LEU A 1 -17.85 9.67 -27.26
N ALA A 2 -18.96 10.10 -27.86
CA ALA A 2 -20.10 9.23 -28.20
C ALA A 2 -20.04 8.54 -29.59
N ARG A 3 -19.03 8.80 -30.43
CA ARG A 3 -18.96 8.25 -31.80
C ARG A 3 -17.99 7.07 -32.02
N LEU A 4 -17.39 6.52 -30.95
CA LEU A 4 -16.43 5.40 -31.05
C LEU A 4 -16.89 4.09 -30.38
N ARG A 5 -18.12 4.02 -29.85
CA ARG A 5 -18.61 2.83 -29.12
C ARG A 5 -19.27 1.76 -30.00
N ALA A 6 -19.82 2.13 -31.17
CA ALA A 6 -20.56 1.20 -32.03
C ALA A 6 -19.71 0.05 -32.62
N PRO A 7 -18.45 0.26 -33.07
CA PRO A 7 -17.67 -0.82 -33.70
C PRO A 7 -17.12 -1.85 -32.71
N LEU A 8 -16.87 -1.46 -31.46
CA LEU A 8 -16.29 -2.34 -30.42
C LEU A 8 -17.31 -3.36 -29.88
N LEU A 9 -18.59 -2.99 -29.79
CA LEU A 9 -19.66 -3.87 -29.33
C LEU A 9 -19.97 -4.99 -30.33
N ALA A 10 -19.87 -4.71 -31.64
CA ALA A 10 -20.11 -5.71 -32.68
C ALA A 10 -19.03 -6.82 -32.72
N ARG A 11 -17.83 -6.55 -32.19
CA ARG A 11 -16.72 -7.52 -32.13
C ARG A 11 -16.81 -8.44 -30.91
N ALA A 12 -17.34 -7.96 -29.79
CA ALA A 12 -17.55 -8.77 -28.58
C ALA A 12 -18.63 -9.85 -28.78
N ALA A 13 -19.69 -9.55 -29.53
CA ALA A 13 -20.80 -10.48 -29.80
C ALA A 13 -20.41 -11.69 -30.67
N ARG A 14 -19.36 -11.57 -31.51
CA ARG A 14 -18.86 -12.69 -32.33
C ARG A 14 -17.95 -13.67 -31.58
N MET A 15 -17.47 -13.30 -30.39
CA MET A 15 -16.47 -14.07 -29.63
C MET A 15 -17.04 -14.83 -28.43
N GLY A 16 -18.37 -14.90 -28.26
CA GLY A 16 -18.99 -15.74 -27.23
C GLY A 16 -18.63 -15.40 -25.77
N LEU A 17 -18.11 -14.20 -25.51
CA LEU A 17 -17.74 -13.76 -24.16
C LEU A 17 -18.99 -13.38 -23.36
N PRO A 18 -19.17 -13.87 -22.12
CA PRO A 18 -20.32 -13.55 -21.29
C PRO A 18 -20.31 -12.06 -20.91
N LEU A 19 -21.23 -11.31 -21.50
CA LEU A 19 -21.55 -9.93 -21.14
C LEU A 19 -22.51 -9.92 -19.95
N ARG A 20 -21.98 -9.98 -18.72
CA ARG A 20 -22.64 -9.48 -17.51
C ARG A 20 -21.70 -9.54 -16.31
N ALA A 21 -21.12 -8.39 -15.97
CA ALA A 21 -20.86 -8.04 -14.57
C ALA A 21 -22.02 -7.16 -14.10
N PRO A 22 -22.48 -7.26 -12.84
CA PRO A 22 -23.54 -6.40 -12.33
C PRO A 22 -23.08 -4.94 -12.37
N ILE A 23 -23.82 -4.12 -13.11
CA ILE A 23 -23.70 -2.66 -13.08
C ILE A 23 -24.29 -2.22 -11.76
N CYS A 24 -23.44 -1.93 -10.77
CA CYS A 24 -23.87 -1.15 -9.62
C CYS A 24 -24.09 0.28 -10.13
N THR A 25 -25.35 0.67 -10.27
CA THR A 25 -25.75 2.04 -10.61
C THR A 25 -25.41 2.95 -9.44
N ALA A 26 -24.17 3.45 -9.39
CA ALA A 26 -23.84 4.58 -8.54
C ALA A 26 -24.48 5.83 -9.16
N GLN A 27 -25.56 6.27 -8.53
CA GLN A 27 -26.15 7.58 -8.75
C GLN A 27 -25.04 8.63 -8.66
N THR A 28 -25.02 9.51 -9.66
CA THR A 28 -24.19 10.71 -9.71
C THR A 28 -24.39 11.55 -8.45
N ARG A 29 -23.40 11.56 -7.56
CA ARG A 29 -23.14 12.74 -6.73
C ARG A 29 -21.97 13.48 -7.36
N LYS A 30 -22.33 14.63 -7.95
CA LYS A 30 -21.41 15.72 -8.20
C LYS A 30 -20.84 16.19 -6.85
N ASP A 31 -19.64 16.74 -6.91
CA ASP A 31 -18.93 17.46 -5.85
C ASP A 31 -17.98 16.59 -5.00
N VAL A 32 -16.74 16.46 -5.48
CA VAL A 32 -15.58 16.20 -4.62
C VAL A 32 -14.64 17.40 -4.72
N PRO A 33 -14.60 18.22 -3.65
CA PRO A 33 -13.36 18.89 -3.27
C PRO A 33 -13.09 18.69 -1.76
N LEU A 34 -12.95 17.45 -1.31
CA LEU A 34 -12.86 17.13 0.12
C LEU A 34 -11.54 17.58 0.79
N VAL A 35 -10.46 17.72 0.02
CA VAL A 35 -9.12 17.99 0.56
C VAL A 35 -8.86 19.48 0.77
N GLN A 36 -9.49 20.36 -0.02
CA GLN A 36 -9.41 21.81 0.20
C GLN A 36 -10.25 22.23 1.41
N ASP A 37 -11.44 21.65 1.58
CA ASP A 37 -12.34 21.99 2.69
C ASP A 37 -11.75 21.67 4.08
N LEU A 38 -10.94 20.61 4.22
CA LEU A 38 -10.34 20.28 5.50
C LEU A 38 -9.39 21.38 6.00
N PHE A 39 -8.55 21.92 5.12
CA PHE A 39 -7.61 22.99 5.47
C PHE A 39 -8.31 24.36 5.60
N THR A 40 -9.35 24.63 4.79
CA THR A 40 -10.17 25.84 4.93
C THR A 40 -10.97 25.83 6.23
N THR A 41 -11.47 24.67 6.65
CA THR A 41 -12.16 24.47 7.93
C THR A 41 -11.19 24.65 9.10
N ILE A 42 -9.97 24.10 9.01
CA ILE A 42 -8.92 24.33 10.03
C ILE A 42 -8.57 25.82 10.16
N GLY A 43 -8.54 26.56 9.05
CA GLY A 43 -8.29 28.01 9.05
C GLY A 43 -9.40 28.85 9.67
N GLN A 44 -10.67 28.43 9.52
CA GLN A 44 -11.83 29.10 10.12
C GLN A 44 -11.94 28.91 11.65
N PHE A 45 -11.28 27.89 12.20
CA PHE A 45 -11.32 27.57 13.64
C PHE A 45 -10.31 28.33 14.51
N VAL A 46 -9.41 29.12 13.92
CA VAL A 46 -8.54 30.04 14.69
C VAL A 46 -9.36 31.15 15.38
N GLY A 47 -10.64 31.31 15.02
CA GLY A 47 -11.48 32.43 15.48
C GLY A 47 -12.61 32.13 16.47
N ASN A 48 -13.07 30.89 16.69
CA ASN A 48 -14.16 30.62 17.65
C ASN A 48 -14.16 29.16 18.09
N ALA A 49 -14.09 28.94 19.41
CA ALA A 49 -14.11 27.60 20.01
C ALA A 49 -15.56 27.15 20.29
N PRO A 50 -16.00 26.08 19.62
CA PRO A 50 -16.81 25.06 20.29
C PRO A 50 -16.12 23.68 20.22
N LEU A 51 -15.95 23.10 21.42
CA LEU A 51 -15.82 21.68 21.78
C LEU A 51 -14.83 20.83 20.96
N LEU A 52 -13.63 20.69 21.53
CA LEU A 52 -12.58 19.74 21.14
C LEU A 52 -13.10 18.29 20.92
N ALA A 53 -14.15 17.90 21.64
CA ALA A 53 -14.79 16.58 21.54
C ALA A 53 -15.56 16.39 20.22
N ASP A 54 -16.26 17.42 19.73
CA ASP A 54 -16.97 17.35 18.45
C ASP A 54 -15.99 17.32 17.28
N PHE A 55 -14.85 18.01 17.42
CA PHE A 55 -13.76 17.95 16.46
C PHE A 55 -13.10 16.56 16.44
N GLN A 56 -12.77 15.99 17.61
CA GLN A 56 -12.20 14.64 17.71
C GLN A 56 -13.15 13.59 17.14
N LYS A 57 -14.44 13.71 17.43
CA LYS A 57 -15.47 12.81 16.91
C LYS A 57 -15.59 12.91 15.38
N ARG A 58 -15.64 14.12 14.81
CA ARG A 58 -15.68 14.31 13.35
C ARG A 58 -14.40 13.85 12.65
N ALA A 59 -13.24 14.07 13.26
CA ALA A 59 -11.95 13.57 12.74
C ALA A 59 -11.88 12.03 12.79
N GLU A 60 -12.42 11.42 13.85
CA GLU A 60 -12.56 9.96 13.99
C GLU A 60 -13.56 9.40 12.96
N GLU A 61 -14.69 10.07 12.76
CA GLU A 61 -15.72 9.73 11.77
C GLU A 61 -15.18 9.83 10.33
N GLU A 62 -14.47 10.91 9.97
CA GLU A 62 -13.82 11.03 8.66
C GLU A 62 -12.70 9.99 8.49
N ARG A 63 -11.96 9.65 9.55
CA ARG A 63 -10.99 8.55 9.52
C ARG A 63 -11.67 7.19 9.28
N GLN A 64 -12.81 6.95 9.92
CA GLN A 64 -13.63 5.76 9.66
C GLN A 64 -14.23 5.77 8.25
N ARG A 65 -14.55 6.96 7.72
CA ARG A 65 -15.10 7.16 6.37
C ARG A 65 -14.08 6.86 5.27
N MET A 66 -12.81 7.23 5.47
CA MET A 66 -11.70 6.91 4.56
C MET A 66 -11.30 5.42 4.62
N GLY A 67 -11.62 4.74 5.72
CA GLY A 67 -11.20 3.37 6.02
C GLY A 67 -9.69 3.18 6.06
N LYS A 68 -9.22 1.93 6.12
CA LYS A 68 -7.81 1.58 6.29
C LYS A 68 -7.23 0.90 5.05
N VAL A 69 -6.00 1.26 4.70
CA VAL A 69 -5.21 0.53 3.70
C VAL A 69 -4.31 -0.48 4.38
N ASN A 70 -4.59 -1.75 4.16
CA ASN A 70 -3.77 -2.84 4.65
C ASN A 70 -2.76 -3.24 3.58
N ILE A 71 -1.48 -3.00 3.85
CA ILE A 71 -0.34 -3.30 2.97
C ILE A 71 0.37 -4.52 3.54
N LEU A 72 0.50 -5.57 2.75
CA LEU A 72 1.38 -6.69 3.07
C LEU A 72 2.81 -6.31 2.67
N LEU A 73 3.72 -6.31 3.62
CA LEU A 73 5.17 -6.16 3.44
C LEU A 73 5.80 -7.54 3.48
N ALA A 74 6.39 -7.96 2.37
CA ALA A 74 7.13 -9.20 2.29
C ALA A 74 8.53 -8.97 1.71
N GLY A 75 9.47 -9.81 2.09
CA GLY A 75 10.85 -9.75 1.63
C GLY A 75 11.81 -10.34 2.67
N LYS A 76 13.01 -10.76 2.24
CA LYS A 76 14.01 -11.34 3.14
C LYS A 76 14.37 -10.41 4.30
N THR A 77 14.88 -10.97 5.40
CA THR A 77 15.50 -10.19 6.48
C THR A 77 16.60 -9.28 5.94
N GLY A 78 16.65 -8.03 6.38
CA GLY A 78 17.68 -7.07 5.95
C GLY A 78 17.51 -6.49 4.55
N VAL A 79 16.43 -6.83 3.81
CA VAL A 79 16.16 -6.28 2.48
C VAL A 79 15.89 -4.77 2.47
N GLY A 80 15.50 -4.19 3.62
CA GLY A 80 15.22 -2.75 3.76
C GLY A 80 13.74 -2.38 3.91
N LYS A 81 12.86 -3.33 4.28
CA LYS A 81 11.42 -3.08 4.52
C LYS A 81 11.19 -1.93 5.51
N SER A 82 11.83 -1.98 6.68
CA SER A 82 11.69 -0.96 7.72
C SER A 82 12.18 0.41 7.25
N THR A 83 13.31 0.46 6.54
CA THR A 83 13.85 1.69 5.95
C THR A 83 12.87 2.28 4.93
N LEU A 84 12.33 1.44 4.04
CA LEU A 84 11.35 1.85 3.05
C LEU A 84 10.08 2.42 3.70
N VAL A 85 9.51 1.68 4.66
CA VAL A 85 8.33 2.10 5.41
C VAL A 85 8.56 3.43 6.12
N ASN A 86 9.72 3.59 6.75
CA ASN A 86 10.09 4.82 7.43
C ASN A 86 10.29 6.00 6.47
N ALA A 87 10.77 5.74 5.26
CA ALA A 87 10.91 6.76 4.24
C ALA A 87 9.55 7.20 3.67
N VAL A 88 8.60 6.26 3.48
CA VAL A 88 7.27 6.56 2.93
C VAL A 88 6.32 7.15 3.96
N PHE A 89 6.24 6.54 5.16
CA PHE A 89 5.24 6.88 6.18
C PHE A 89 5.83 7.59 7.41
N GLY A 90 7.15 7.73 7.48
CA GLY A 90 7.86 8.41 8.56
C GLY A 90 8.65 7.50 9.50
N HIS A 91 9.75 8.02 10.05
CA HIS A 91 10.74 7.25 10.82
C HIS A 91 10.22 6.54 12.07
N ASN A 92 9.07 6.95 12.62
CA ASN A 92 8.49 6.32 13.81
C ASN A 92 7.62 5.10 13.46
N VAL A 93 7.30 4.86 12.19
CA VAL A 93 6.36 3.81 11.80
C VAL A 93 6.95 2.43 12.06
N ALA A 94 8.16 2.13 11.59
CA ALA A 94 8.78 0.84 11.84
C ALA A 94 9.33 0.71 13.27
N GLN A 95 9.71 1.82 13.91
CA GLN A 95 10.20 1.81 15.30
C GLN A 95 9.10 1.59 16.34
N THR A 96 7.86 1.96 16.01
CA THR A 96 6.76 1.86 16.99
C THR A 96 6.43 0.43 17.40
N GLY A 97 6.88 -0.61 16.67
CA GLY A 97 7.11 -1.98 17.16
C GLY A 97 5.96 -2.74 17.84
N MET A 98 4.86 -2.07 18.16
CA MET A 98 3.70 -2.53 18.90
C MET A 98 2.73 -3.10 17.89
N GLY A 99 3.11 -4.25 17.35
CA GLY A 99 2.25 -5.00 16.47
C GLY A 99 1.43 -6.03 17.21
N ARG A 100 0.23 -6.33 16.73
CA ARG A 100 -0.50 -7.53 17.19
C ARG A 100 0.10 -8.73 16.44
N PRO A 101 0.80 -9.66 17.12
CA PRO A 101 1.29 -10.85 16.45
C PRO A 101 0.10 -11.67 15.96
N VAL A 102 0.15 -12.11 14.70
CA VAL A 102 -0.78 -13.12 14.15
C VAL A 102 -0.16 -14.50 14.36
N THR A 103 1.12 -14.63 14.01
CA THR A 103 1.98 -15.77 14.30
C THR A 103 3.36 -15.27 14.75
N GLN A 104 4.30 -16.18 15.03
CA GLN A 104 5.70 -15.80 15.30
C GLN A 104 6.34 -15.06 14.09
N ASP A 105 5.87 -15.36 12.88
CA ASP A 105 6.44 -14.88 11.62
C ASP A 105 5.60 -13.80 10.93
N ILE A 106 4.36 -13.55 11.37
CA ILE A 106 3.46 -12.56 10.78
C ILE A 106 3.00 -11.57 11.85
N ALA A 107 3.32 -10.29 11.64
CA ALA A 107 2.98 -9.23 12.57
C ALA A 107 2.25 -8.08 11.88
N TRP A 108 1.13 -7.64 12.45
CA TRP A 108 0.45 -6.42 12.03
C TRP A 108 0.99 -5.22 12.79
N TYR A 109 1.43 -4.18 12.09
CA TYR A 109 1.80 -2.88 12.63
C TYR A 109 0.71 -1.88 12.26
N GLU A 110 0.19 -1.17 13.26
CA GLU A 110 -0.81 -0.11 13.06
C GLU A 110 -0.25 1.21 13.59
N PRO A 111 0.33 2.04 12.72
CA PRO A 111 0.97 3.26 13.16
C PRO A 111 -0.09 4.20 13.75
N PRO A 112 0.11 4.73 14.97
CA PRO A 112 -0.87 5.59 15.61
C PRO A 112 -1.21 6.80 14.74
N ALA A 113 -2.50 6.98 14.46
CA ALA A 113 -3.08 8.06 13.66
C ALA A 113 -2.83 8.01 12.14
N LEU A 114 -2.27 6.93 11.58
CA LEU A 114 -2.26 6.72 10.13
C LEU A 114 -3.36 5.71 9.73
N PRO A 115 -4.12 5.97 8.66
CA PRO A 115 -5.13 5.03 8.14
C PRO A 115 -4.50 3.90 7.31
N VAL A 116 -3.35 3.36 7.75
CA VAL A 116 -2.65 2.24 7.13
C VAL A 116 -2.35 1.15 8.16
N ARG A 117 -2.40 -0.11 7.75
CA ARG A 117 -1.93 -1.26 8.55
C ARG A 117 -0.89 -2.00 7.73
N LEU A 118 0.24 -2.32 8.33
CA LEU A 118 1.33 -3.03 7.67
C LEU A 118 1.36 -4.45 8.20
N CYS A 119 1.24 -5.45 7.34
CA CYS A 119 1.46 -6.85 7.71
C CYS A 119 2.88 -7.22 7.30
N ASP A 120 3.81 -7.40 8.25
CA ASP A 120 5.17 -7.82 7.93
C ASP A 120 5.30 -9.33 8.07
N THR A 121 5.80 -9.99 7.02
CA THR A 121 6.21 -11.39 7.08
C THR A 121 7.70 -11.43 7.42
N LYS A 122 8.04 -11.81 8.66
CA LYS A 122 9.39 -12.25 9.00
C LYS A 122 9.59 -13.66 8.42
N GLY A 123 10.84 -14.02 8.09
CA GLY A 123 11.15 -15.43 7.81
C GLY A 123 10.82 -15.96 6.41
N LEU A 124 11.01 -15.19 5.33
CA LEU A 124 11.09 -15.79 3.96
C LEU A 124 12.32 -16.72 3.75
N GLU A 125 12.93 -17.23 4.83
CA GLU A 125 14.10 -18.10 4.79
C GLU A 125 13.69 -19.57 4.86
N MET A 126 14.47 -20.46 4.23
CA MET A 126 14.00 -21.77 3.76
C MET A 126 13.43 -22.71 4.83
N GLU A 127 13.87 -22.63 6.09
CA GLU A 127 13.48 -23.59 7.14
C GLU A 127 12.07 -23.36 7.70
N ALA A 128 11.60 -22.10 7.76
CA ALA A 128 10.28 -21.75 8.30
C ALA A 128 9.27 -21.29 7.21
N PHE A 129 9.75 -21.06 5.99
CA PHE A 129 8.98 -20.37 4.96
C PHE A 129 7.63 -21.01 4.61
N GLN A 130 7.55 -22.35 4.52
CA GLN A 130 6.29 -23.03 4.18
C GLN A 130 5.21 -22.84 5.25
N ALA A 131 5.60 -22.86 6.54
CA ALA A 131 4.67 -22.58 7.63
C ALA A 131 4.22 -21.12 7.61
N THR A 132 5.13 -20.18 7.34
CA THR A 132 4.80 -18.75 7.17
C THR A 132 3.85 -18.52 6.01
N LEU A 133 4.05 -19.19 4.87
CA LEU A 133 3.20 -19.06 3.69
C LEU A 133 1.78 -19.60 3.96
N ALA A 134 1.66 -20.76 4.61
CA ALA A 134 0.38 -21.33 5.01
C ALA A 134 -0.35 -20.44 6.03
N ALA A 135 0.37 -19.87 7.00
CA ALA A 135 -0.20 -18.92 7.96
C ALA A 135 -0.68 -17.64 7.27
N LEU A 136 0.05 -17.15 6.27
CA LEU A 136 -0.34 -15.98 5.49
C LEU A 136 -1.60 -16.27 4.64
N GLU A 137 -1.67 -17.43 4.00
CA GLU A 137 -2.85 -17.87 3.24
C GLU A 137 -4.07 -17.94 4.15
N ALA A 138 -3.95 -18.59 5.32
CA ALA A 138 -5.02 -18.66 6.32
C ALA A 138 -5.46 -17.27 6.81
N GLU A 139 -4.53 -16.33 7.02
CA GLU A 139 -4.84 -14.95 7.43
C GLU A 139 -5.59 -14.20 6.33
N ILE A 140 -5.17 -14.34 5.06
CA ILE A 140 -5.85 -13.75 3.90
C ILE A 140 -7.28 -14.30 3.80
N GLU A 141 -7.46 -15.62 3.89
CA GLU A 141 -8.76 -16.26 3.82
C GLU A 141 -9.67 -15.84 4.97
N ARG A 142 -9.15 -15.83 6.21
CA ARG A 142 -9.86 -15.36 7.40
C ARG A 142 -10.32 -13.91 7.24
N ALA A 143 -9.43 -13.03 6.79
CA ALA A 143 -9.75 -11.63 6.55
C ALA A 143 -10.82 -11.47 5.45
N ASN A 144 -10.72 -12.23 4.36
CA ASN A 144 -11.69 -12.22 3.27
C ASN A 144 -13.08 -12.71 3.71
N ALA A 145 -13.12 -13.77 4.52
CA ALA A 145 -14.33 -14.40 5.04
C ALA A 145 -15.13 -13.47 5.97
N THR A 146 -14.49 -12.49 6.61
CA THR A 146 -15.22 -11.49 7.41
C THR A 146 -16.18 -10.63 6.58
N GLY A 147 -16.01 -10.58 5.25
CA GLY A 147 -16.77 -9.69 4.36
C GLY A 147 -16.41 -8.21 4.53
N GLN A 148 -15.62 -7.85 5.55
CA GLN A 148 -15.25 -6.48 5.85
C GLN A 148 -14.06 -6.07 5.00
N PHE A 149 -14.28 -5.10 4.12
CA PHE A 149 -13.25 -4.63 3.20
C PHE A 149 -12.01 -4.10 3.94
N ASP A 150 -12.21 -3.37 5.05
CA ASP A 150 -11.13 -2.83 5.91
C ASP A 150 -10.26 -3.88 6.61
N GLN A 151 -10.66 -5.15 6.61
CA GLN A 151 -9.85 -6.23 7.18
C GLN A 151 -8.99 -6.93 6.13
N ARG A 152 -9.31 -6.81 4.83
CA ARG A 152 -8.61 -7.50 3.75
C ARG A 152 -7.24 -6.89 3.50
N ILE A 153 -6.30 -7.68 2.99
CA ILE A 153 -5.06 -7.16 2.42
C ILE A 153 -5.38 -6.53 1.06
N HIS A 154 -4.96 -5.29 0.85
CA HIS A 154 -5.30 -4.52 -0.34
C HIS A 154 -4.19 -4.53 -1.39
N ILE A 155 -2.93 -4.65 -0.97
CA ILE A 155 -1.76 -4.59 -1.84
C ILE A 155 -0.58 -5.31 -1.19
N LEU A 156 0.22 -5.99 -2.01
CA LEU A 156 1.51 -6.53 -1.63
C LEU A 156 2.62 -5.57 -2.08
N TRP A 157 3.45 -5.15 -1.12
CA TRP A 157 4.77 -4.56 -1.34
C TRP A 157 5.82 -5.64 -1.14
N LEU A 158 6.28 -6.21 -2.24
CA LEU A 158 7.30 -7.26 -2.25
C LEU A 158 8.68 -6.64 -2.39
N CYS A 159 9.43 -6.56 -1.30
CA CYS A 159 10.76 -5.98 -1.26
C CYS A 159 11.83 -7.02 -1.62
N ILE A 160 12.62 -6.73 -2.65
CA ILE A 160 13.70 -7.56 -3.17
C ILE A 160 14.96 -6.69 -3.21
N SER A 161 16.07 -7.19 -2.67
CA SER A 161 17.32 -6.42 -2.61
C SER A 161 17.94 -6.39 -4.01
N GLU A 162 18.08 -5.21 -4.64
CA GLU A 162 18.69 -5.12 -5.98
C GLU A 162 20.16 -5.61 -6.05
N PRO A 163 20.99 -5.41 -5.02
CA PRO A 163 22.31 -6.04 -4.96
C PRO A 163 22.27 -7.58 -4.93
N GLY A 164 21.11 -8.18 -4.64
CA GLY A 164 20.89 -9.61 -4.77
C GLY A 164 20.71 -9.94 -6.24
N THR A 165 21.57 -10.78 -6.80
CA THR A 165 21.55 -11.12 -8.24
C THR A 165 20.42 -12.06 -8.64
N ARG A 166 19.58 -12.50 -7.68
CA ARG A 166 18.53 -13.50 -7.89
C ARG A 166 17.28 -13.14 -7.09
N VAL A 167 16.14 -13.58 -7.59
CA VAL A 167 14.90 -13.63 -6.81
C VAL A 167 14.91 -14.91 -5.97
N GLU A 168 14.49 -14.81 -4.72
CA GLU A 168 14.40 -15.96 -3.81
C GLU A 168 13.06 -16.70 -4.01
N GLU A 169 13.05 -18.00 -3.72
CA GLU A 169 11.85 -18.82 -3.90
C GLU A 169 10.67 -18.33 -3.06
N GLY A 170 10.95 -17.84 -1.85
CA GLY A 170 9.92 -17.29 -0.98
C GLY A 170 9.23 -16.06 -1.56
N GLU A 171 9.98 -15.22 -2.30
CA GLU A 171 9.44 -14.02 -2.94
C GLU A 171 8.48 -14.41 -4.08
N ARG A 172 8.86 -15.39 -4.89
CA ARG A 172 8.00 -15.96 -5.96
C ARG A 172 6.72 -16.55 -5.41
N GLN A 173 6.80 -17.33 -4.32
CA GLN A 173 5.63 -18.00 -3.75
C GLN A 173 4.65 -17.02 -3.09
N VAL A 174 5.14 -15.97 -2.40
CA VAL A 174 4.27 -14.93 -1.83
C VAL A 174 3.55 -14.14 -2.93
N ALA A 175 4.24 -13.81 -4.02
CA ALA A 175 3.62 -13.13 -5.17
C ALA A 175 2.50 -13.98 -5.79
N LYS A 176 2.75 -15.28 -6.00
CA LYS A 176 1.76 -16.24 -6.50
C LYS A 176 0.56 -16.38 -5.56
N LEU A 177 0.79 -16.49 -4.26
CA LEU A 177 -0.28 -16.54 -3.26
C LEU A 177 -1.17 -15.29 -3.34
N CYS A 178 -0.56 -14.10 -3.32
CA CYS A 178 -1.30 -12.84 -3.40
C CYS A 178 -2.11 -12.72 -4.70
N ALA A 179 -1.53 -13.13 -5.83
CA ALA A 179 -2.21 -13.14 -7.12
C ALA A 179 -3.44 -14.07 -7.13
N ARG A 180 -3.35 -15.27 -6.53
CA ARG A 180 -4.48 -16.20 -6.38
C ARG A 180 -5.66 -15.59 -5.62
N HIS A 181 -5.39 -14.72 -4.65
CA HIS A 181 -6.42 -14.00 -3.89
C HIS A 181 -6.77 -12.62 -4.46
N GLY A 182 -6.29 -12.27 -5.66
CA GLY A 182 -6.60 -11.01 -6.33
C GLY A 182 -5.93 -9.77 -5.72
N ILE A 183 -4.90 -9.96 -4.89
CA ILE A 183 -4.13 -8.88 -4.26
C ILE A 183 -3.06 -8.41 -5.26
N PRO A 184 -3.08 -7.14 -5.72
CA PRO A 184 -2.08 -6.63 -6.63
C PRO A 184 -0.71 -6.54 -5.95
N THR A 185 0.34 -6.90 -6.70
CA THR A 185 1.73 -6.88 -6.23
C THR A 185 2.52 -5.74 -6.87
N VAL A 186 3.20 -4.95 -6.05
CA VAL A 186 4.29 -4.05 -6.46
C VAL A 186 5.60 -4.68 -6.01
N ALA A 187 6.46 -5.05 -6.95
CA ALA A 187 7.81 -5.47 -6.64
C ALA A 187 8.70 -4.23 -6.45
N ILE A 188 9.41 -4.18 -5.34
CA ILE A 188 10.20 -3.02 -4.92
C ILE A 188 11.65 -3.47 -4.84
N LEU A 189 12.46 -3.00 -5.79
CA LEU A 189 13.90 -3.24 -5.80
C LEU A 189 14.54 -2.26 -4.82
N THR A 190 14.78 -2.72 -3.61
CA THR A 190 15.37 -1.91 -2.53
C THR A 190 16.89 -1.85 -2.66
N LYS A 191 17.50 -0.87 -1.98
CA LYS A 191 18.95 -0.63 -2.04
C LYS A 191 19.42 -0.50 -3.49
N ALA A 192 18.67 0.23 -4.31
CA ALA A 192 18.83 0.32 -5.76
C ALA A 192 20.11 1.06 -6.20
N ILE A 193 21.27 0.49 -5.89
CA ILE A 193 22.60 1.00 -6.25
C ILE A 193 23.22 0.23 -7.41
N GLY A 194 22.66 -0.94 -7.74
CA GLY A 194 23.14 -1.86 -8.77
C GLY A 194 22.74 -1.48 -10.20
N PRO A 195 23.12 -2.33 -11.17
CA PRO A 195 22.73 -2.18 -12.57
C PRO A 195 21.24 -2.49 -12.78
N ARG A 196 20.60 -1.76 -13.70
CA ARG A 196 19.17 -1.90 -14.01
C ARG A 196 18.75 -3.28 -14.55
N ALA A 197 19.70 -4.09 -15.04
CA ALA A 197 19.44 -5.40 -15.62
C ALA A 197 18.69 -6.36 -14.68
N PHE A 198 18.87 -6.22 -13.36
CA PHE A 198 18.15 -7.06 -12.40
C PHE A 198 16.62 -6.83 -12.43
N GLN A 199 16.16 -5.66 -12.87
CA GLN A 199 14.74 -5.38 -13.05
C GLN A 199 14.10 -6.32 -14.09
N ASP A 200 14.83 -6.68 -15.13
CA ASP A 200 14.35 -7.60 -16.16
C ASP A 200 14.28 -9.03 -15.61
N THR A 201 15.25 -9.43 -14.77
CA THR A 201 15.22 -10.70 -14.03
C THR A 201 13.97 -10.78 -13.15
N VAL A 202 13.70 -9.76 -12.33
CA VAL A 202 12.50 -9.75 -11.46
C VAL A 202 11.21 -9.79 -12.29
N ARG A 203 11.18 -9.10 -13.44
CA ARG A 203 10.02 -9.14 -14.35
C ARG A 203 9.77 -10.53 -14.92
N ALA A 204 10.83 -11.27 -15.26
CA ALA A 204 10.73 -12.62 -15.76
C ALA A 204 10.34 -13.63 -14.67
N GLU A 205 10.88 -13.48 -13.46
CA GLU A 205 10.68 -14.43 -12.37
C GLU A 205 9.41 -14.19 -11.53
N ILE A 206 8.87 -12.96 -11.56
CA ILE A 206 7.64 -12.58 -10.84
C ILE A 206 6.67 -11.91 -11.83
N PRO A 207 6.10 -12.66 -12.78
CA PRO A 207 5.15 -12.12 -13.75
C PRO A 207 3.85 -11.60 -13.10
N GLU A 208 3.56 -11.98 -11.85
CA GLU A 208 2.42 -11.51 -11.07
C GLU A 208 2.57 -10.04 -10.61
N ALA A 209 3.79 -9.50 -10.59
CA ALA A 209 4.04 -8.12 -10.23
C ALA A 209 3.41 -7.17 -11.26
N ARG A 210 2.44 -6.36 -10.82
CA ARG A 210 1.77 -5.35 -11.66
C ARG A 210 2.72 -4.23 -12.05
N GLN A 211 3.66 -3.91 -11.16
CA GLN A 211 4.65 -2.84 -11.33
C GLN A 211 5.94 -3.23 -10.61
N ILE A 212 7.08 -2.73 -11.12
CA ILE A 212 8.40 -2.90 -10.52
C ILE A 212 9.02 -1.53 -10.34
N VAL A 213 9.31 -1.14 -9.11
CA VAL A 213 9.86 0.17 -8.76
C VAL A 213 11.22 0.01 -8.10
N ARG A 214 12.21 0.79 -8.55
CA ARG A 214 13.53 0.84 -7.93
C ARG A 214 13.54 1.93 -6.86
N VAL A 215 13.98 1.59 -5.65
CA VAL A 215 13.99 2.51 -4.53
C VAL A 215 15.35 2.51 -3.83
N LEU A 216 15.89 3.72 -3.68
CA LEU A 216 16.95 4.04 -2.74
C LEU A 216 16.33 4.94 -1.68
N ALA A 217 15.96 4.37 -0.53
CA ALA A 217 15.19 5.07 0.50
C ALA A 217 16.05 6.01 1.37
N GLU A 218 17.34 5.68 1.51
CA GLU A 218 18.34 6.46 2.24
C GLU A 218 19.52 6.76 1.30
N PRO A 219 20.21 7.90 1.46
CA PRO A 219 21.35 8.24 0.63
C PRO A 219 22.43 7.16 0.74
N TRP A 220 23.10 6.88 -0.37
CA TRP A 220 24.24 5.97 -0.43
C TRP A 220 25.39 6.66 -1.15
N GLU A 221 26.50 6.90 -0.44
CA GLU A 221 27.61 7.73 -0.93
C GLU A 221 27.08 9.08 -1.43
N GLU A 222 27.38 9.47 -2.67
CA GLU A 222 26.90 10.71 -3.30
C GLU A 222 25.51 10.56 -3.94
N ARG A 223 24.90 9.37 -3.90
CA ARG A 223 23.60 9.15 -4.54
C ARG A 223 22.46 9.58 -3.61
N PRO A 224 21.62 10.53 -4.03
CA PRO A 224 20.46 10.93 -3.24
C PRO A 224 19.37 9.84 -3.26
N PRO A 225 18.47 9.83 -2.25
CA PRO A 225 17.30 8.96 -2.28
C PRO A 225 16.45 9.18 -3.54
N PHE A 226 15.85 8.10 -4.06
CA PHE A 226 14.95 8.15 -5.22
C PHE A 226 13.93 7.03 -5.21
N GLY A 227 12.90 7.16 -6.06
CA GLY A 227 11.91 6.11 -6.34
C GLY A 227 10.72 6.06 -5.38
N LEU A 228 10.77 6.79 -4.26
CA LEU A 228 9.65 6.87 -3.30
C LEU A 228 8.40 7.48 -3.97
N ASP A 229 8.53 8.59 -4.68
CA ASP A 229 7.40 9.23 -5.37
C ASP A 229 6.76 8.32 -6.44
N GLU A 230 7.57 7.51 -7.12
CA GLU A 230 7.09 6.52 -8.08
C GLU A 230 6.34 5.38 -7.39
N LEU A 231 6.89 4.85 -6.30
CA LEU A 231 6.25 3.81 -5.48
C LEU A 231 4.88 4.27 -4.97
N ILE A 232 4.80 5.51 -4.50
CA ILE A 232 3.56 6.13 -4.02
C ILE A 232 2.52 6.17 -5.13
N ARG A 233 2.88 6.77 -6.27
CA ARG A 233 2.00 6.92 -7.44
C ARG A 233 1.47 5.58 -7.96
N VAL A 234 2.35 4.59 -8.05
CA VAL A 234 2.00 3.22 -8.46
C VAL A 234 1.07 2.55 -7.45
N THR A 235 1.34 2.71 -6.17
CA THR A 235 0.51 2.13 -5.10
C THR A 235 -0.88 2.73 -5.13
N GLU A 236 -1.00 4.07 -5.24
CA GLU A 236 -2.28 4.76 -5.38
C GLU A 236 -3.10 4.25 -6.56
N ALA A 237 -2.48 4.13 -7.74
CA ALA A 237 -3.15 3.68 -8.96
C ALA A 237 -3.68 2.24 -8.87
N LEU A 238 -3.13 1.42 -7.96
CA LEU A 238 -3.56 0.04 -7.72
C LEU A 238 -4.61 -0.08 -6.62
N LEU A 239 -4.80 0.96 -5.80
CA LEU A 239 -5.81 0.98 -4.75
C LEU A 239 -7.16 1.47 -5.29
N PRO A 240 -8.30 0.93 -4.78
CA PRO A 240 -9.61 1.52 -5.03
C PRO A 240 -9.69 2.98 -4.54
N GLU A 241 -10.51 3.82 -5.18
CA GLU A 241 -10.66 5.25 -4.83
C GLU A 241 -10.93 5.47 -3.33
N ALA A 242 -11.81 4.66 -2.74
CA ALA A 242 -12.13 4.70 -1.31
C ALA A 242 -10.91 4.49 -0.40
N ARG A 243 -9.82 3.89 -0.90
CA ARG A 243 -8.58 3.60 -0.17
C ARG A 243 -7.42 4.51 -0.57
N GLN A 244 -7.47 5.12 -1.75
CA GLN A 244 -6.48 6.13 -2.15
C GLN A 244 -6.46 7.31 -1.18
N ALA A 245 -7.63 7.81 -0.76
CA ALA A 245 -7.73 8.92 0.20
C ALA A 245 -7.04 8.60 1.54
N ALA A 246 -7.25 7.39 2.07
CA ALA A 246 -6.57 6.92 3.26
C ALA A 246 -5.05 6.85 3.07
N PHE A 247 -4.59 6.24 1.97
CA PHE A 247 -3.16 6.14 1.67
C PHE A 247 -2.48 7.51 1.57
N ILE A 248 -3.08 8.47 0.85
CA ILE A 248 -2.58 9.85 0.70
C ILE A 248 -2.54 10.58 2.04
N ALA A 249 -3.61 10.47 2.84
CA ALA A 249 -3.67 11.09 4.16
C ALA A 249 -2.54 10.58 5.07
N ALA A 250 -2.22 9.29 5.01
CA ALA A 250 -1.13 8.71 5.80
C ALA A 250 0.24 9.34 5.49
N GLN A 251 0.48 9.70 4.23
CA GLN A 251 1.74 10.32 3.80
C GLN A 251 1.85 11.78 4.25
N GLN A 252 0.76 12.53 4.14
CA GLN A 252 0.74 13.96 4.47
C GLN A 252 0.90 14.24 5.96
N VAL A 253 0.31 13.39 6.81
CA VAL A 253 0.38 13.53 8.28
C VAL A 253 1.83 13.52 8.78
N ASP A 254 2.72 12.71 8.20
CA ASP A 254 4.12 12.67 8.62
C ASP A 254 4.93 13.85 8.06
N VAL A 255 4.71 14.25 6.81
CA VAL A 255 5.36 15.44 6.22
C VAL A 255 5.07 16.68 7.08
N GLU A 256 3.83 16.84 7.52
CA GLU A 256 3.44 17.92 8.40
C GLU A 256 4.11 17.82 9.79
N ARG A 257 4.18 16.62 10.38
CA ARG A 257 4.88 16.39 11.66
C ARG A 257 6.35 16.78 11.58
N LYS A 258 7.05 16.41 10.51
CA LYS A 258 8.46 16.78 10.27
C LYS A 258 8.62 18.29 10.16
N ARG A 259 7.77 18.96 9.37
CA ARG A 259 7.79 20.43 9.22
C ARG A 259 7.57 21.16 10.55
N ARG A 260 6.59 20.72 11.36
CA ARG A 260 6.31 21.31 12.68
C ARG A 260 7.45 21.12 13.69
N ARG A 261 8.23 20.03 13.60
CA ARG A 261 9.43 19.83 14.44
C ARG A 261 10.58 20.73 14.01
N ALA A 262 10.80 20.90 12.70
CA ALA A 262 11.85 21.75 12.17
C ALA A 262 11.63 23.25 12.45
N LEU A 263 10.39 23.69 12.59
CA LEU A 263 10.04 25.09 12.92
C LEU A 263 10.03 25.40 14.44
N LYS A 264 10.24 24.39 15.30
CA LYS A 264 10.28 24.54 16.77
C LYS A 264 11.72 24.56 17.33
N LEU A 265 12.72 24.59 16.46
CA LEU A 265 14.13 24.83 16.75
C LEU A 265 14.49 26.22 16.21
#